data_AF-L0L339-F1
#
_entry.id   AF-L0L339-F1
#
_cell.length_a   1.000
_cell.length_b   1.000
_cell.length_c   1.000
_cell.angle_alpha   90.00
_cell.angle_beta   90.00
_cell.angle_gamma   90.00
#
_symmetry.space_group_name_H-M   'P 1'
#
loop_
_entity.id
_entity.type
_entity.pdbx_description
1 polymer ?
#
loop_
_entity_poly.entity_id
_entity_poly.type
_entity_poly.pdbx_seq_one_letter_code
_entity_poly.pdbx_strand_id
1 'polypeptide(L)'
;MNVKRLEGITRIGVLLLCVFAIAIAPVQAAELKATTANINFLAGSQAQWKTYQTNPLHEYLMYDSTSNFDVVKRTAISKYFPLAKQYSNVIKVNEVTSRPASQANFDGQCVAFVKAVTKTPNIATGSWYRGRAVVKNGKVDPTIPIGTAIATFIYDSTKGRYVYSGHTALYGNPSSTGLNVWDQNYLNDKAVARHCISYTGTTRESNIKNYYVVNIQ
;
A
#
# COMPACT_ATOMS: atom_id res chain seq x y z
N MET A 1 -7.76 47.33 83.45
CA MET A 1 -6.88 47.74 82.34
C MET A 1 -7.23 46.86 81.14
N ASN A 2 -7.73 47.47 80.07
CA ASN A 2 -8.16 46.86 78.82
C ASN A 2 -6.99 46.20 78.07
N VAL A 3 -7.18 45.02 77.49
CA VAL A 3 -6.66 44.73 76.14
C VAL A 3 -7.61 43.76 75.42
N LYS A 4 -8.35 44.28 74.44
CA LYS A 4 -9.03 43.51 73.38
C LYS A 4 -7.97 42.88 72.47
N ARG A 5 -8.15 41.65 72.00
CA ARG A 5 -7.36 41.13 70.87
C ARG A 5 -8.26 40.63 69.74
N LEU A 6 -8.00 41.23 68.59
CA LEU A 6 -8.70 41.15 67.32
C LEU A 6 -8.59 39.79 66.64
N GLU A 7 -9.64 39.52 65.88
CA GLU A 7 -9.76 38.53 64.81
C GLU A 7 -8.63 38.66 63.76
N GLY A 8 -8.19 37.53 63.21
CA GLY A 8 -7.19 37.46 62.15
C GLY A 8 -7.38 36.21 61.29
N ILE A 9 -7.94 36.42 60.11
CA ILE A 9 -8.29 35.45 59.06
C ILE A 9 -7.03 34.84 58.42
N THR A 10 -6.99 33.51 58.25
CA THR A 10 -6.24 32.91 57.13
C THR A 10 -6.92 31.64 56.64
N ARG A 11 -7.94 31.78 55.78
CA ARG A 11 -8.42 30.66 54.95
C ARG A 11 -7.41 30.42 53.84
N ILE A 12 -6.52 29.44 54.04
CA ILE A 12 -5.66 28.93 52.97
C ILE A 12 -6.55 28.11 52.03
N GLY A 13 -7.00 28.73 50.94
CA GLY A 13 -7.61 28.02 49.83
C GLY A 13 -6.54 27.20 49.13
N VAL A 14 -6.48 25.90 49.42
CA VAL A 14 -5.71 24.95 48.63
C VAL A 14 -6.40 24.82 47.28
N LEU A 15 -5.95 25.61 46.30
CA LEU A 15 -6.33 25.45 44.91
C LEU A 15 -5.67 24.16 44.43
N LEU A 16 -6.43 23.05 44.48
CA LEU A 16 -5.98 21.76 43.96
C LEU A 16 -5.93 21.88 42.42
N LEU A 17 -4.75 22.25 41.90
CA LEU A 17 -4.50 22.29 40.47
C LEU A 17 -4.43 20.83 39.97
N CYS A 18 -5.56 20.28 39.54
CA CYS A 18 -5.60 19.01 38.83
C CYS A 18 -4.91 19.20 37.47
N VAL A 19 -3.59 18.98 37.45
CA VAL A 19 -2.83 18.86 36.19
C VAL A 19 -3.27 17.55 35.54
N PHE A 20 -4.23 17.63 34.62
CA PHE A 20 -4.53 16.53 33.72
C PHE A 20 -3.34 16.37 32.78
N ALA A 21 -2.45 15.43 33.11
CA ALA A 21 -1.46 14.93 32.17
C ALA A 21 -2.22 14.22 31.04
N ILE A 22 -2.44 14.93 29.93
CA ILE A 22 -2.95 14.32 28.70
C ILE A 22 -1.84 13.41 28.19
N ALA A 23 -1.95 12.11 28.45
CA ALA A 23 -1.12 11.11 27.82
C ALA A 23 -1.46 11.10 26.32
N ILE A 24 -0.64 11.76 25.51
CA ILE A 24 -0.72 11.65 24.05
C ILE A 24 -0.22 10.25 23.70
N ALA A 25 -1.14 9.31 23.53
CA ALA A 25 -0.78 8.00 23.00
C ALA A 25 -0.18 8.19 21.60
N PRO A 26 0.96 7.54 21.28
CA PRO A 26 1.52 7.61 19.94
C PRO A 26 0.49 7.08 18.95
N VAL A 27 0.18 7.87 17.91
CA VAL A 27 -0.66 7.43 16.80
C VAL A 27 0.05 6.26 16.13
N GLN A 28 -0.48 5.05 16.31
CA GLN A 28 0.07 3.86 15.69
C GLN A 28 -0.13 3.98 14.17
N ALA A 29 0.97 3.94 13.42
CA ALA A 29 0.91 4.04 11.96
C ALA A 29 0.04 2.91 11.39
N ALA A 30 -0.90 3.26 10.51
CA ALA A 30 -1.85 2.31 9.94
C ALA A 30 -1.23 1.60 8.73
N GLU A 31 -1.37 0.27 8.67
CA GLU A 31 -1.00 -0.50 7.48
C GLU A 31 -1.96 -0.13 6.33
N LEU A 32 -1.42 0.26 5.17
CA LEU A 32 -2.21 0.55 3.98
C LEU A 32 -2.73 -0.77 3.38
N LYS A 33 -4.05 -0.88 3.19
CA LYS A 33 -4.72 -2.11 2.75
C LYS A 33 -5.73 -1.85 1.65
N ALA A 34 -5.84 -2.79 0.71
CA ALA A 34 -6.91 -2.78 -0.27
C ALA A 34 -8.28 -2.94 0.42
N THR A 35 -9.32 -2.40 -0.18
CA THR A 35 -10.68 -2.58 0.35
C THR A 35 -11.09 -4.05 0.26
N THR A 36 -11.97 -4.50 1.15
CA THR A 36 -12.52 -5.86 1.10
C THR A 36 -13.14 -6.19 -0.26
N ALA A 37 -13.86 -5.24 -0.87
CA ALA A 37 -14.44 -5.40 -2.19
C ALA A 37 -13.36 -5.65 -3.27
N ASN A 38 -12.27 -4.88 -3.26
CA ASN A 38 -11.18 -5.05 -4.23
C ASN A 38 -10.38 -6.34 -3.99
N ILE A 39 -10.19 -6.75 -2.74
CA ILE A 39 -9.55 -8.04 -2.41
C ILE A 39 -10.43 -9.19 -2.90
N ASN A 40 -11.73 -9.16 -2.58
CA ASN A 40 -12.67 -10.19 -3.01
C ASN A 40 -12.74 -10.30 -4.53
N PHE A 41 -12.65 -9.17 -5.24
CA PHE A 41 -12.54 -9.18 -6.69
C PHE A 41 -11.24 -9.85 -7.14
N LEU A 42 -10.07 -9.37 -6.71
CA LEU A 42 -8.76 -9.82 -7.19
C LEU A 42 -8.46 -11.30 -6.84
N ALA A 43 -8.87 -11.74 -5.65
CA ALA A 43 -8.63 -13.08 -5.15
C ALA A 43 -9.78 -14.06 -5.47
N GLY A 44 -10.97 -13.55 -5.80
CA GLY A 44 -12.17 -14.36 -6.04
C GLY A 44 -12.34 -14.79 -7.49
N SER A 45 -13.47 -15.45 -7.76
CA SER A 45 -13.85 -15.94 -9.09
C SER A 45 -14.30 -14.83 -10.05
N GLN A 46 -14.52 -13.61 -9.56
CA GLN A 46 -14.91 -12.47 -10.38
C GLN A 46 -13.75 -11.95 -11.24
N ALA A 47 -12.50 -12.03 -10.75
CA ALA A 47 -11.35 -11.70 -11.56
C ALA A 47 -11.07 -12.82 -12.57
N GLN A 48 -11.11 -12.47 -13.84
CA GLN A 48 -10.72 -13.35 -14.93
C GLN A 48 -9.22 -13.21 -15.15
N TRP A 49 -8.46 -14.27 -14.86
CA TRP A 49 -7.01 -14.29 -15.00
C TRP A 49 -6.59 -15.11 -16.22
N LYS A 50 -5.60 -14.62 -16.98
CA LYS A 50 -5.09 -15.32 -18.15
C LYS A 50 -3.57 -15.37 -18.14
N THR A 51 -3.02 -16.58 -18.28
CA THR A 51 -1.57 -16.81 -18.32
C THR A 51 -0.89 -15.99 -19.41
N TYR A 52 0.21 -15.38 -19.02
CA TYR A 52 1.08 -14.63 -19.90
C TYR A 52 2.00 -15.56 -20.68
N GLN A 53 1.76 -15.65 -22.00
CA GLN A 53 2.58 -16.46 -22.92
C GLN A 53 2.87 -17.86 -22.36
N THR A 54 4.15 -18.23 -22.26
CA THR A 54 4.64 -19.51 -21.75
C THR A 54 5.10 -19.45 -20.29
N ASN A 55 4.97 -18.31 -19.60
CA ASN A 55 5.36 -18.21 -18.19
C ASN A 55 4.14 -18.47 -17.29
N PRO A 56 3.99 -19.68 -16.72
CA PRO A 56 2.85 -20.01 -15.87
C PRO A 56 2.80 -19.23 -14.56
N LEU A 57 3.89 -18.53 -14.22
CA LEU A 57 3.97 -17.74 -12.99
C LEU A 57 3.36 -16.35 -13.14
N HIS A 58 3.03 -15.90 -14.35
CA HIS A 58 2.50 -14.57 -14.63
C HIS A 58 1.12 -14.68 -15.27
N GLU A 59 0.13 -13.98 -14.72
CA GLU A 59 -1.22 -13.92 -15.27
C GLU A 59 -1.72 -12.48 -15.32
N TYR A 60 -2.34 -12.09 -16.43
CA TYR A 60 -2.98 -10.79 -16.57
C TYR A 60 -4.41 -10.81 -16.08
N LEU A 61 -4.81 -9.69 -15.50
CA LEU A 61 -6.21 -9.42 -15.23
C LEU A 61 -6.91 -9.04 -16.53
N MET A 62 -7.89 -9.86 -16.92
CA MET A 62 -8.71 -9.65 -18.08
C MET A 62 -9.86 -8.70 -17.76
N TYR A 63 -10.14 -7.79 -18.68
CA TYR A 63 -11.25 -6.87 -18.65
C TYR A 63 -12.54 -7.63 -18.89
N ASP A 64 -13.43 -7.51 -17.92
CA ASP A 64 -14.82 -7.89 -18.00
C ASP A 64 -15.65 -6.63 -17.72
N SER A 65 -16.48 -6.22 -18.68
CA SER A 65 -17.37 -5.06 -18.54
C SER A 65 -18.41 -5.22 -17.43
N THR A 66 -18.63 -6.45 -16.95
CA THR A 66 -19.51 -6.76 -15.83
C THR A 66 -18.78 -6.80 -14.48
N SER A 67 -17.47 -6.53 -14.46
CA SER A 67 -16.66 -6.60 -13.25
C SER A 67 -16.99 -5.48 -12.24
N ASN A 68 -17.29 -5.88 -11.00
CA ASN A 68 -17.45 -4.97 -9.86
C ASN A 68 -16.10 -4.47 -9.29
N PHE A 69 -15.01 -4.50 -10.06
CA PHE A 69 -13.67 -4.13 -9.56
C PHE A 69 -13.58 -2.64 -9.22
N ASP A 70 -13.78 -2.27 -7.97
CA ASP A 70 -14.01 -0.88 -7.58
C ASP A 70 -12.71 -0.03 -7.58
N VAL A 71 -12.30 0.37 -8.78
CA VAL A 71 -11.16 1.25 -9.05
C VAL A 71 -11.59 2.41 -9.96
N VAL A 72 -10.96 3.57 -9.76
CA VAL A 72 -11.49 4.86 -10.21
C VAL A 72 -11.54 5.00 -11.74
N LYS A 73 -10.61 4.41 -12.49
CA LYS A 73 -10.71 4.27 -13.95
C LYS A 73 -9.93 3.08 -14.42
N ARG A 74 -10.56 2.37 -15.35
CA ARG A 74 -10.00 1.22 -16.03
C ARG A 74 -9.95 1.53 -17.52
N THR A 75 -8.95 1.01 -18.20
CA THR A 75 -8.91 1.05 -19.66
C THR A 75 -8.46 -0.31 -20.14
N ALA A 76 -9.24 -0.91 -21.05
CA ALA A 76 -8.80 -2.07 -21.78
C ALA A 76 -7.64 -1.64 -22.69
N ILE A 77 -6.47 -2.27 -22.55
CA ILE A 77 -5.38 -2.04 -23.49
C ILE A 77 -5.54 -3.06 -24.63
N SER A 78 -5.87 -2.58 -25.83
CA SER A 78 -6.01 -3.44 -27.00
C SER A 78 -4.85 -3.36 -28.00
N LYS A 79 -3.85 -2.48 -27.81
CA LYS A 79 -2.98 -2.10 -28.95
C LYS A 79 -1.52 -1.73 -28.70
N TYR A 80 -1.07 -1.57 -27.45
CA TYR A 80 0.15 -0.77 -27.22
C TYR A 80 1.43 -1.52 -26.86
N PHE A 81 1.43 -2.85 -26.70
CA PHE A 81 2.66 -3.56 -26.39
C PHE A 81 2.78 -4.88 -27.17
N PRO A 82 3.94 -5.18 -27.78
CA PRO A 82 4.14 -6.39 -28.57
C PRO A 82 3.85 -7.69 -27.80
N LEU A 83 3.92 -7.65 -26.46
CA LEU A 83 3.64 -8.77 -25.55
C LEU A 83 2.15 -8.89 -25.16
N ALA A 84 1.40 -7.77 -25.19
CA ALA A 84 -0.06 -7.74 -25.00
C ALA A 84 -0.86 -7.97 -26.31
N LYS A 85 -0.18 -8.15 -27.46
CA LYS A 85 -0.83 -8.43 -28.76
C LYS A 85 -1.75 -9.66 -28.74
N GLN A 86 -1.55 -10.57 -27.78
CA GLN A 86 -2.36 -11.79 -27.65
C GLN A 86 -3.74 -11.55 -27.05
N TYR A 87 -3.94 -10.44 -26.32
CA TYR A 87 -5.16 -10.18 -25.57
C TYR A 87 -5.64 -8.73 -25.79
N SER A 88 -6.81 -8.56 -26.41
CA SER A 88 -7.41 -7.25 -26.67
C SER A 88 -8.01 -6.57 -25.41
N ASN A 89 -8.11 -7.33 -24.31
CA ASN A 89 -8.95 -6.99 -23.17
C ASN A 89 -8.16 -7.13 -21.85
N VAL A 90 -6.92 -6.64 -21.73
CA VAL A 90 -6.23 -6.60 -20.41
C VAL A 90 -6.53 -5.31 -19.66
N ILE A 91 -6.63 -5.36 -18.33
CA ILE A 91 -6.95 -4.18 -17.50
C ILE A 91 -5.68 -3.38 -17.21
N LYS A 92 -5.75 -2.08 -17.51
CA LYS A 92 -4.92 -1.04 -16.91
C LYS A 92 -5.71 -0.24 -15.90
N VAL A 93 -5.17 -0.07 -14.71
CA VAL A 93 -5.67 0.85 -13.70
C VAL A 93 -4.93 2.17 -13.82
N ASN A 94 -5.69 3.23 -14.05
CA ASN A 94 -5.19 4.59 -14.07
C ASN A 94 -5.45 5.24 -12.70
N GLU A 95 -4.57 6.13 -12.28
CA GLU A 95 -4.85 6.97 -11.12
C GLU A 95 -5.91 8.01 -11.55
N VAL A 96 -6.96 8.20 -10.75
CA VAL A 96 -8.00 9.21 -10.98
C VAL A 96 -8.46 9.64 -9.58
N THR A 97 -8.82 10.88 -9.30
CA THR A 97 -9.36 12.00 -10.07
C THR A 97 -8.83 13.30 -9.43
N SER A 98 -8.54 14.33 -10.25
CA SER A 98 -8.14 15.74 -9.94
C SER A 98 -6.70 16.18 -10.26
N ARG A 99 -5.85 15.33 -10.85
CA ARG A 99 -4.47 15.74 -11.17
C ARG A 99 -4.38 16.58 -12.46
N PRO A 100 -3.51 17.61 -12.50
CA PRO A 100 -3.19 18.34 -13.72
C PRO A 100 -2.63 17.39 -14.80
N ALA A 101 -2.85 17.71 -16.08
CA ALA A 101 -2.42 16.91 -17.23
C ALA A 101 -0.91 16.56 -17.25
N SER A 102 -0.07 17.36 -16.56
CA SER A 102 1.37 17.10 -16.39
C SER A 102 1.71 15.84 -15.59
N GLN A 103 0.72 15.24 -14.89
CA GLN A 103 0.89 14.00 -14.13
C GLN A 103 0.26 12.77 -14.82
N ALA A 104 -0.16 12.86 -16.09
CA ALA A 104 -0.63 11.73 -16.89
C ALA A 104 0.39 10.59 -17.04
N ASN A 105 1.66 10.82 -16.69
CA ASN A 105 2.74 9.83 -16.73
C ASN A 105 2.64 8.72 -15.68
N PHE A 106 1.71 8.82 -14.71
CA PHE A 106 1.52 7.78 -13.67
C PHE A 106 0.47 6.72 -14.05
N ASP A 107 -0.19 6.86 -15.19
CA ASP A 107 -1.12 5.87 -15.69
C ASP A 107 -0.42 4.54 -15.95
N GLY A 108 -0.96 3.46 -15.38
CA GLY A 108 -0.38 2.15 -15.58
C GLY A 108 0.82 1.86 -14.69
N GLN A 109 1.07 2.66 -13.65
CA GLN A 109 2.17 2.43 -12.69
C GLN A 109 1.73 1.55 -11.51
N CYS A 110 2.70 0.93 -10.84
CA CYS A 110 2.50 0.13 -9.63
C CYS A 110 1.84 0.94 -8.50
N VAL A 111 2.31 2.17 -8.27
CA VAL A 111 1.74 3.10 -7.27
C VAL A 111 0.29 3.45 -7.57
N ALA A 112 -0.04 3.72 -8.84
CA ALA A 112 -1.40 4.04 -9.26
C ALA A 112 -2.36 2.88 -8.96
N PHE A 113 -1.94 1.65 -9.24
CA PHE A 113 -2.69 0.44 -8.90
C PHE A 113 -2.95 0.35 -7.39
N VAL A 114 -1.90 0.41 -6.56
CA VAL A 114 -2.01 0.29 -5.10
C VAL A 114 -2.90 1.38 -4.51
N LYS A 115 -2.76 2.64 -4.95
CA LYS A 115 -3.64 3.73 -4.50
C LYS A 115 -5.10 3.51 -4.88
N ALA A 116 -5.36 3.03 -6.10
CA ALA A 116 -6.71 2.81 -6.57
C ALA A 116 -7.42 1.70 -5.77
N VAL A 117 -6.74 0.58 -5.52
CA VAL A 117 -7.32 -0.57 -4.80
C VAL A 117 -7.46 -0.33 -3.30
N THR A 118 -6.62 0.53 -2.72
CA THR A 118 -6.67 0.97 -1.31
C THR A 118 -7.57 2.20 -1.09
N LYS A 119 -8.11 2.80 -2.16
CA LYS A 119 -8.89 4.05 -2.12
C LYS A 119 -8.13 5.23 -1.49
N THR A 120 -6.84 5.35 -1.80
CA THR A 120 -5.97 6.42 -1.30
C THR A 120 -5.32 7.29 -2.39
N PRO A 121 -6.08 7.78 -3.40
CA PRO A 121 -5.49 8.54 -4.52
C PRO A 121 -4.68 9.76 -4.07
N ASN A 122 -5.09 10.40 -2.97
CA ASN A 122 -4.51 11.65 -2.47
C ASN A 122 -3.30 11.47 -1.55
N ILE A 123 -2.98 10.24 -1.13
CA ILE A 123 -1.81 10.00 -0.26
C ILE A 123 -0.56 9.95 -1.12
N ALA A 124 0.39 10.86 -0.91
CA ALA A 124 1.67 10.83 -1.61
C ALA A 124 2.54 9.66 -1.12
N THR A 125 3.33 9.05 -2.01
CA THR A 125 4.33 8.02 -1.62
C THR A 125 5.42 8.59 -0.70
N GLY A 126 5.62 9.91 -0.72
CA GLY A 126 6.45 10.61 0.27
C GLY A 126 5.92 10.44 1.71
N SER A 127 4.62 10.25 1.90
CA SER A 127 3.99 9.98 3.20
C SER A 127 3.95 8.50 3.56
N TRP A 128 4.53 7.62 2.73
CA TRP A 128 4.63 6.20 3.04
C TRP A 128 5.83 5.95 3.94
N TYR A 129 5.59 5.13 4.97
CA TYR A 129 6.59 4.72 5.94
C TYR A 129 6.85 3.23 5.81
N ARG A 130 8.12 2.85 5.99
CA ARG A 130 8.54 1.45 6.02
C ARG A 130 8.00 0.80 7.28
N GLY A 131 7.07 -0.13 7.13
CA GLY A 131 6.56 -0.98 8.19
C GLY A 131 7.44 -2.20 8.43
N ARG A 132 6.81 -3.28 8.93
CA ARG A 132 7.48 -4.56 9.15
C ARG A 132 7.92 -5.22 7.84
N ALA A 133 9.00 -5.99 7.90
CA ALA A 133 9.51 -6.73 6.75
C ALA A 133 8.51 -7.82 6.32
N VAL A 134 8.36 -8.00 5.00
CA VAL A 134 7.51 -9.07 4.44
C VAL A 134 8.12 -10.45 4.68
N VAL A 135 9.45 -10.53 4.73
CA VAL A 135 10.17 -11.77 5.04
C VAL A 135 10.77 -11.67 6.44
N LYS A 136 10.47 -12.66 7.29
CA LYS A 136 11.04 -12.82 8.63
C LYS A 136 11.63 -14.23 8.75
N ASN A 137 12.86 -14.33 9.25
CA ASN A 137 13.57 -15.62 9.41
C ASN A 137 13.61 -16.45 8.11
N GLY A 138 13.82 -15.78 6.97
CA GLY A 138 13.91 -16.41 5.66
C GLY A 138 12.58 -16.89 5.05
N LYS A 139 11.45 -16.63 5.70
CA LYS A 139 10.11 -16.99 5.22
C LYS A 139 9.21 -15.77 5.12
N VAL A 140 8.28 -15.76 4.17
CA VAL A 140 7.21 -14.76 4.11
C VAL A 140 6.39 -14.81 5.42
N ASP A 141 6.12 -13.65 6.01
CA ASP A 141 5.35 -13.51 7.24
C ASP A 141 3.85 -13.79 6.98
N PRO A 142 3.32 -14.95 7.43
CA PRO A 142 1.93 -15.32 7.14
C PRO A 142 0.91 -14.46 7.91
N THR A 143 1.36 -13.62 8.85
CA THR A 143 0.49 -12.74 9.63
C THR A 143 0.20 -11.40 8.94
N ILE A 144 0.79 -11.16 7.76
CA ILE A 144 0.43 -10.02 6.91
C ILE A 144 -0.87 -10.38 6.16
N PRO A 145 -1.96 -9.61 6.32
CA PRO A 145 -3.20 -9.90 5.61
C PRO A 145 -3.05 -9.77 4.10
N ILE A 146 -3.73 -10.66 3.36
CA ILE A 146 -3.90 -10.53 1.91
C ILE A 146 -4.50 -9.16 1.58
N GLY A 147 -3.97 -8.52 0.53
CA GLY A 147 -4.34 -7.17 0.12
C GLY A 147 -3.63 -6.06 0.87
N THR A 148 -2.68 -6.37 1.77
CA THR A 148 -1.81 -5.35 2.38
C THR A 148 -0.85 -4.79 1.33
N ALA A 149 -0.72 -3.47 1.27
CA ALA A 149 0.24 -2.83 0.39
C ALA A 149 1.67 -3.08 0.90
N ILE A 150 2.55 -3.52 0.00
CA ILE A 150 3.97 -3.73 0.24
C ILE A 150 4.78 -2.93 -0.76
N ALA A 151 5.97 -2.49 -0.36
CA ALA A 151 6.85 -1.74 -1.24
C ALA A 151 8.32 -1.96 -0.89
N THR A 152 9.18 -1.62 -1.84
CA THR A 152 10.62 -1.50 -1.63
C THR A 152 10.95 -0.13 -1.03
N PHE A 153 11.88 -0.10 -0.08
CA PHE A 153 12.30 1.11 0.63
C PHE A 153 13.83 1.23 0.66
N ILE A 154 14.36 2.46 0.54
CA ILE A 154 15.79 2.77 0.76
C ILE A 154 15.95 3.83 1.85
N TYR A 155 17.07 3.84 2.54
CA TYR A 155 17.36 4.88 3.52
C TYR A 155 17.77 6.18 2.81
N ASP A 156 17.05 7.27 3.10
CA ASP A 156 17.35 8.61 2.63
C ASP A 156 17.98 9.38 3.80
N SER A 157 19.28 9.63 3.71
CA SER A 157 20.04 10.31 4.77
C SER A 157 19.59 11.76 4.99
N THR A 158 19.17 12.44 3.94
CA THR A 158 18.65 13.82 4.00
C THR A 158 17.34 13.89 4.76
N LYS A 159 16.48 12.87 4.62
CA LYS A 159 15.22 12.76 5.36
C LYS A 159 15.34 12.02 6.71
N GLY A 160 16.50 11.45 7.01
CA GLY A 160 16.74 10.65 8.22
C GLY A 160 15.81 9.43 8.34
N ARG A 161 15.32 8.88 7.22
CA ARG A 161 14.36 7.76 7.24
C ARG A 161 14.34 6.94 5.96
N TYR A 162 13.69 5.78 6.02
CA TYR A 162 13.39 4.99 4.84
C TYR A 162 12.27 5.62 4.01
N VAL A 163 12.47 5.67 2.69
CA VAL A 163 11.54 6.22 1.69
C VAL A 163 11.24 5.19 0.62
N TYR A 164 10.04 5.29 0.02
CA TYR A 164 9.63 4.46 -1.11
C TYR A 164 10.68 4.46 -2.22
N SER A 165 10.96 3.31 -2.82
CA SER A 165 12.05 3.17 -3.78
C SER A 165 11.83 2.07 -4.81
N GLY A 166 11.09 2.37 -5.87
CA GLY A 166 11.07 1.56 -7.10
C GLY A 166 9.76 0.85 -7.36
N HIS A 167 9.29 -0.01 -6.44
CA HIS A 167 8.12 -0.85 -6.71
C HIS A 167 7.19 -1.02 -5.50
N THR A 168 5.92 -1.27 -5.81
CA THR A 168 4.88 -1.58 -4.83
C THR A 168 3.87 -2.56 -5.40
N ALA A 169 3.30 -3.37 -4.53
CA ALA A 169 2.33 -4.40 -4.88
C ALA A 169 1.33 -4.61 -3.74
N LEU A 170 0.29 -5.39 -4.01
CA LEU A 170 -0.53 -5.97 -2.96
C LEU A 170 0.00 -7.36 -2.59
N TYR A 171 0.18 -7.58 -1.30
CA TYR A 171 0.51 -8.88 -0.71
C TYR A 171 -0.60 -9.89 -1.02
N GLY A 172 -0.26 -11.00 -1.68
CA GLY A 172 -1.17 -12.11 -1.96
C GLY A 172 -0.83 -13.34 -1.13
N ASN A 173 -0.96 -14.53 -1.73
CA ASN A 173 -0.68 -15.79 -1.03
C ASN A 173 0.82 -16.12 -1.03
N PRO A 174 1.42 -16.46 0.12
CA PRO A 174 2.74 -17.05 0.16
C PRO A 174 2.82 -18.31 -0.73
N SER A 175 3.99 -18.56 -1.30
CA SER A 175 4.27 -19.77 -2.07
C SER A 175 5.57 -20.41 -1.59
N SER A 176 5.87 -21.63 -2.07
CA SER A 176 7.15 -22.29 -1.78
C SER A 176 8.35 -21.55 -2.38
N THR A 177 8.14 -20.73 -3.42
CA THR A 177 9.20 -20.03 -4.14
C THR A 177 9.27 -18.53 -3.82
N GLY A 178 8.28 -17.99 -3.11
CA GLY A 178 8.23 -16.56 -2.79
C GLY A 178 6.87 -16.09 -2.27
N LEU A 179 6.42 -14.96 -2.80
CA LEU A 179 5.11 -14.37 -2.51
C LEU A 179 4.36 -14.10 -3.82
N ASN A 180 3.15 -14.63 -3.94
CA ASN A 180 2.24 -14.18 -5.00
C ASN A 180 1.74 -12.78 -4.67
N VAL A 181 1.78 -11.89 -5.66
CA VAL A 181 1.37 -10.49 -5.52
C VAL A 181 0.43 -10.09 -6.64
N TRP A 182 -0.28 -8.99 -6.44
CA TRP A 182 -0.92 -8.24 -7.52
C TRP A 182 -0.25 -6.90 -7.66
N ASP A 183 0.15 -6.54 -8.87
CA ASP A 183 0.70 -5.23 -9.17
C ASP A 183 0.46 -4.83 -10.62
N GLN A 184 1.10 -3.75 -11.02
CA GLN A 184 1.04 -3.21 -12.36
C GLN A 184 2.44 -2.70 -12.73
N ASN A 185 2.75 -2.73 -14.03
CA ASN A 185 4.05 -2.32 -14.57
C ASN A 185 5.23 -3.21 -14.15
N TYR A 186 4.99 -4.45 -13.73
CA TYR A 186 6.05 -5.43 -13.55
C TYR A 186 6.61 -5.94 -14.90
N LEU A 187 5.75 -6.10 -15.91
CA LEU A 187 6.10 -6.62 -17.24
C LEU A 187 6.28 -5.54 -18.33
N ASN A 188 6.53 -4.28 -17.94
CA ASN A 188 6.68 -3.11 -18.83
C ASN A 188 5.48 -2.79 -19.77
N ASP A 189 4.39 -3.56 -19.71
CA ASP A 189 3.16 -3.37 -20.49
C ASP A 189 2.08 -2.56 -19.77
N LYS A 190 2.36 -2.20 -18.51
CA LYS A 190 1.46 -1.43 -17.63
C LYS A 190 0.13 -2.11 -17.33
N ALA A 191 -0.04 -3.40 -17.62
CA ALA A 191 -1.24 -4.17 -17.28
C ALA A 191 -1.18 -4.62 -15.83
N VAL A 192 -2.36 -4.78 -15.22
CA VAL A 192 -2.47 -5.43 -13.91
C VAL A 192 -2.17 -6.91 -14.08
N ALA A 193 -1.24 -7.41 -13.28
CA ALA A 193 -0.82 -8.79 -13.29
C ALA A 193 -0.82 -9.36 -11.87
N ARG A 194 -0.97 -10.68 -11.79
CA ARG A 194 -0.53 -11.45 -10.63
C ARG A 194 0.71 -12.26 -11.00
N HIS A 195 1.69 -12.27 -10.10
CA HIS A 195 2.92 -13.03 -10.27
C HIS A 195 3.57 -13.37 -8.94
N CYS A 196 4.63 -14.19 -8.96
CA CYS A 196 5.41 -14.55 -7.78
C CYS A 196 6.72 -13.75 -7.72
N ILE A 197 6.91 -12.97 -6.65
CA ILE A 197 8.21 -12.35 -6.33
C ILE A 197 9.05 -13.40 -5.59
N SER A 198 10.21 -13.75 -6.16
CA SER A 198 11.04 -14.87 -5.69
C SER A 198 11.89 -14.53 -4.46
N TYR A 199 12.17 -15.55 -3.62
CA TYR A 199 13.22 -15.49 -2.59
C TYR A 199 14.64 -15.32 -3.18
N THR A 200 14.83 -15.75 -4.43
CA THR A 200 16.12 -15.78 -5.13
C THR A 200 16.28 -14.66 -6.15
N GLY A 201 15.33 -13.70 -6.20
CA GLY A 201 15.46 -12.52 -7.05
C GLY A 201 16.78 -11.79 -6.82
N THR A 202 17.39 -11.30 -7.90
CA THR A 202 18.70 -10.64 -7.84
C THR A 202 18.59 -9.12 -7.86
N THR A 203 17.46 -8.59 -8.32
CA THR A 203 17.19 -7.15 -8.32
C THR A 203 16.38 -6.74 -7.09
N ARG A 204 16.33 -5.44 -6.83
CA ARG A 204 15.55 -4.89 -5.72
C ARG A 204 14.08 -5.30 -5.82
N GLU A 205 13.51 -5.17 -7.01
CA GLU A 205 12.09 -5.41 -7.30
C GLU A 205 11.78 -6.91 -7.44
N SER A 206 12.71 -7.74 -7.88
CA SER A 206 12.48 -9.19 -8.04
C SER A 206 12.71 -10.01 -6.78
N ASN A 207 13.31 -9.42 -5.73
CA ASN A 207 13.63 -10.11 -4.48
C ASN A 207 12.68 -9.74 -3.35
N ILE A 208 11.88 -10.70 -2.89
CA ILE A 208 10.86 -10.48 -1.86
C ILE A 208 11.43 -9.99 -0.51
N LYS A 209 12.72 -10.24 -0.23
CA LYS A 209 13.40 -9.78 1.00
C LYS A 209 13.52 -8.24 1.07
N ASN A 210 13.38 -7.54 -0.05
CA ASN A 210 13.45 -6.08 -0.11
C ASN A 210 12.10 -5.40 0.15
N TYR A 211 11.03 -6.17 0.38
CA TYR A 211 9.68 -5.65 0.57
C TYR A 211 9.32 -5.51 2.04
N TYR A 212 8.63 -4.41 2.33
CA TYR A 212 8.12 -4.05 3.64
C TYR A 212 6.66 -3.63 3.50
N VAL A 213 5.89 -3.83 4.56
CA VAL A 213 4.52 -3.30 4.65
C VAL A 213 4.56 -1.78 4.54
N VAL A 214 3.62 -1.21 3.77
CA VAL A 214 3.45 0.24 3.65
C VAL A 214 2.57 0.71 4.80
N ASN A 215 3.13 1.59 5.63
CA ASN A 215 2.37 2.30 6.66
C ASN A 215 2.08 3.73 6.22
N ILE A 216 0.94 4.27 6.66
CA ILE A 216 0.55 5.67 6.52
C ILE A 216 0.34 6.30 7.90
N GLN A 217 0.61 7.61 7.99
CA GLN A 217 0.34 8.45 9.16
C GLN A 217 -0.79 9.42 8.84
#